data_AF-A0A0W8AZB6-F1
#
_entry.id   AF-A0A0W8AZB6-F1
#
_cell.length_a   1.000
_cell.length_b   1.000
_cell.length_c   1.000
_cell.angle_alpha   90.00
_cell.angle_beta   90.00
_cell.angle_gamma   90.00
#
_symmetry.space_group_name_H-M   'P 1'
#
loop_
_entity.id
_entity.type
_entity.pdbx_description
1 polymer ?
#
loop_
_entity_poly.entity_id
_entity_poly.type
_entity_poly.pdbx_seq_one_letter_code
_entity_poly.pdbx_strand_id
1 'polypeptide(L)'
;MEALDHARELNGLLALPRLERMLRVYRTWVNVEGVEGGMALTRRELQCVLEFPELDHHVDFLFDTFRCVSSNRKQKNTPCVDLVTLLTTAAMLAQGPLADKVRFVFQLVDLDIEDDIVEAELALVISTCCDGLYRLGLLEDGDNLSEMDALSVAYEAFDFVELEDGDKMTFAMFLKWCVFHPRSKALLGRISCLFSMCDAVRIMKEALEERVERLKNAETFLYFNDMHFGSLDEYAERIRVVVGPIVGKVWHCGLQIFDLDTDYIALLVCRLKRLELMCCWK
;
A
#
# COMPACT_ATOMS: atom_id res chain seq x y z
N MET A 1 2.39 1.36 11.91
CA MET A 1 0.94 1.07 11.88
C MET A 1 0.27 2.15 11.03
N GLU A 2 0.49 3.42 11.36
CA GLU A 2 0.02 4.60 10.59
C GLU A 2 0.24 4.54 9.07
N ALA A 3 1.46 4.25 8.58
CA ALA A 3 1.75 4.10 7.15
C ALA A 3 0.87 3.04 6.44
N LEU A 4 0.61 1.94 7.15
CA LEU A 4 -0.22 0.85 6.67
C LEU A 4 -1.69 1.27 6.60
N ASP A 5 -2.14 2.03 7.59
CA ASP A 5 -3.52 2.53 7.66
C ASP A 5 -3.76 3.54 6.52
N HIS A 6 -2.82 4.45 6.27
CA HIS A 6 -2.86 5.38 5.13
C HIS A 6 -2.90 4.65 3.77
N ALA A 7 -2.07 3.62 3.59
CA ALA A 7 -2.05 2.84 2.35
C ALA A 7 -3.38 2.08 2.12
N ARG A 8 -4.02 1.61 3.20
CA ARG A 8 -5.33 0.95 3.13
C ARG A 8 -6.46 1.93 2.88
N GLU A 9 -6.42 3.08 3.55
CA GLU A 9 -7.37 4.17 3.29
C GLU A 9 -7.31 4.55 1.81
N LEU A 10 -6.13 4.77 1.26
CA LEU A 10 -5.96 5.06 -0.18
C LEU A 10 -6.46 3.91 -1.08
N ASN A 11 -6.10 2.65 -0.77
CA ASN A 11 -6.54 1.46 -1.50
C ASN A 11 -8.08 1.32 -1.52
N GLY A 12 -8.73 1.57 -0.38
CA GLY A 12 -10.18 1.49 -0.24
C GLY A 12 -10.91 2.65 -0.92
N LEU A 13 -10.28 3.82 -0.98
CA LEU A 13 -10.85 5.02 -1.59
C LEU A 13 -10.77 5.02 -3.12
N LEU A 14 -9.62 4.62 -3.67
CA LEU A 14 -9.27 4.86 -5.06
C LEU A 14 -9.06 3.55 -5.83
N ALA A 15 -10.16 2.93 -6.25
CA ALA A 15 -10.13 1.82 -7.20
C ALA A 15 -9.79 2.30 -8.63
N LEU A 16 -9.26 1.40 -9.47
CA LEU A 16 -8.82 1.73 -10.84
C LEU A 16 -9.90 2.45 -11.70
N PRO A 17 -11.18 2.02 -11.73
CA PRO A 17 -12.21 2.74 -12.48
C PRO A 17 -12.46 4.17 -11.98
N ARG A 18 -12.22 4.40 -10.68
CA ARG A 18 -12.30 5.73 -10.08
C ARG A 18 -11.11 6.60 -10.51
N LEU A 19 -9.90 6.04 -10.56
CA LEU A 19 -8.71 6.73 -11.04
C LEU A 19 -8.86 7.16 -12.51
N GLU A 20 -9.39 6.29 -13.36
CA GLU A 20 -9.73 6.62 -14.75
C GLU A 20 -10.76 7.75 -14.84
N ARG A 21 -11.77 7.73 -13.96
CA ARG A 21 -12.78 8.79 -13.90
C ARG A 21 -12.18 10.12 -13.46
N MET A 22 -11.32 10.11 -12.46
CA MET A 22 -10.59 11.30 -12.01
C MET A 22 -9.76 11.91 -13.15
N LEU A 23 -9.00 11.09 -13.86
CA LEU A 23 -8.19 11.55 -15.00
C LEU A 23 -9.06 12.16 -16.11
N ARG A 24 -10.22 11.54 -16.41
CA ARG A 24 -11.19 12.10 -17.36
C ARG A 24 -11.76 13.44 -16.90
N VAL A 25 -12.16 13.55 -15.62
CA VAL A 25 -12.68 14.82 -15.06
C VAL A 25 -11.62 15.90 -15.12
N TYR A 26 -10.38 15.59 -14.73
CA TYR A 26 -9.26 16.53 -14.80
C TYR A 26 -9.03 17.04 -16.23
N ARG A 27 -8.90 16.14 -17.22
CA ARG A 27 -8.70 16.51 -18.64
C ARG A 27 -9.87 17.30 -19.22
N THR A 28 -11.09 17.07 -18.73
CA THR A 28 -12.30 17.73 -19.27
C THR A 28 -12.55 19.10 -18.65
N TRP A 29 -12.31 19.25 -17.34
CA TRP A 29 -12.83 20.39 -16.56
C TRP A 29 -11.75 21.24 -15.90
N VAL A 30 -10.55 20.69 -15.66
CA VAL A 30 -9.47 21.39 -14.96
C VAL A 30 -8.37 21.79 -15.93
N ASN A 31 -7.87 20.83 -16.73
CA ASN A 31 -6.86 21.07 -17.76
C ASN A 31 -7.50 20.98 -19.15
N VAL A 32 -8.32 21.98 -19.47
CA VAL A 32 -8.99 22.09 -20.77
C VAL A 32 -7.95 22.32 -21.86
N GLU A 33 -8.05 21.60 -22.97
CA GLU A 33 -7.17 21.77 -24.14
C GLU A 33 -7.00 23.25 -24.52
N GLY A 34 -5.74 23.70 -24.61
CA GLY A 34 -5.38 25.08 -24.93
C GLY A 34 -5.15 26.00 -23.73
N VAL A 35 -5.36 25.52 -22.50
CA VAL A 35 -4.91 26.19 -21.28
C VAL A 35 -3.59 25.54 -20.83
N GLU A 36 -2.55 26.33 -20.54
CA GLU A 36 -1.32 25.83 -19.90
C GLU A 36 -1.61 25.46 -18.43
N GLY A 37 -2.40 24.40 -18.21
CA GLY A 37 -2.66 23.82 -16.91
C GLY A 37 -1.64 22.71 -16.64
N GLY A 38 -0.82 22.88 -15.60
CA GLY A 38 0.00 21.80 -15.09
C GLY A 38 -0.82 20.75 -14.33
N MET A 39 -0.18 19.66 -13.93
CA MET A 39 -0.79 18.58 -13.11
C MET A 39 -0.90 18.93 -11.62
N ALA A 40 -0.64 20.17 -11.23
CA ALA A 40 -0.71 20.65 -9.85
C ALA A 40 -2.12 21.13 -9.50
N LEU A 41 -2.77 20.47 -8.55
CA LEU A 41 -4.13 20.76 -8.10
C LEU A 41 -4.13 21.49 -6.76
N THR A 42 -4.79 22.64 -6.70
CA THR A 42 -5.23 23.21 -5.42
C THR A 42 -6.23 22.28 -4.73
N ARG A 43 -6.47 22.47 -3.42
CA ARG A 43 -7.44 21.65 -2.66
C ARG A 43 -8.83 21.63 -3.32
N ARG A 44 -9.26 22.76 -3.90
CA ARG A 44 -10.57 22.87 -4.57
C ARG A 44 -10.60 22.10 -5.89
N GLU A 45 -9.52 22.14 -6.66
CA GLU A 45 -9.41 21.37 -7.90
C GLU A 45 -9.32 19.87 -7.60
N LEU A 46 -8.57 19.47 -6.57
CA LEU A 46 -8.51 18.09 -6.10
C LEU A 46 -9.90 17.59 -5.69
N GLN A 47 -10.65 18.37 -4.94
CA GLN A 47 -12.04 18.05 -4.58
C GLN A 47 -12.94 17.87 -5.80
N CYS A 48 -12.82 18.74 -6.79
CA CYS A 48 -13.56 18.65 -8.04
C CYS A 48 -13.23 17.35 -8.80
N VAL A 49 -11.94 17.03 -8.94
CA VAL A 49 -11.47 15.81 -9.60
C VAL A 49 -11.90 14.54 -8.87
N LEU A 50 -11.90 14.58 -7.53
CA LEU A 50 -12.34 13.45 -6.71
C LEU A 50 -13.86 13.25 -6.72
N GLU A 51 -14.63 14.26 -7.14
CA GLU A 51 -16.10 14.26 -7.09
C GLU A 51 -16.66 13.93 -5.69
N PHE A 52 -15.94 14.33 -4.64
CA PHE A 52 -16.39 14.18 -3.24
C PHE A 52 -17.21 15.39 -2.78
N PRO A 53 -18.08 15.23 -1.76
CA PRO A 53 -18.81 16.34 -1.13
C PRO A 53 -17.88 17.44 -0.56
N GLU A 54 -18.44 18.63 -0.31
CA GLU A 54 -17.68 19.83 0.07
C GLU A 54 -16.82 19.70 1.36
N LEU A 55 -17.14 18.77 2.24
CA LEU A 55 -16.52 18.57 3.57
C LEU A 55 -16.02 17.13 3.78
N ASP A 56 -15.57 16.47 2.73
CA ASP A 56 -15.09 15.10 2.85
C ASP A 56 -13.65 15.04 3.40
N HIS A 57 -13.49 14.39 4.56
CA HIS A 57 -12.19 14.15 5.20
C HIS A 57 -11.16 13.44 4.31
N HIS A 58 -11.60 12.64 3.33
CA HIS A 58 -10.70 11.99 2.39
C HIS A 58 -9.99 13.00 1.48
N VAL A 59 -10.62 14.15 1.18
CA VAL A 59 -9.97 15.22 0.42
C VAL A 59 -8.83 15.82 1.24
N ASP A 60 -9.03 16.04 2.53
CA ASP A 60 -8.00 16.56 3.43
C ASP A 60 -6.86 15.56 3.62
N PHE A 61 -7.17 14.28 3.82
CA PHE A 61 -6.18 13.21 3.88
C PHE A 61 -5.29 13.18 2.62
N LEU A 62 -5.89 13.16 1.42
CA LEU A 62 -5.15 13.15 0.17
C LEU A 62 -4.35 14.44 -0.04
N PHE A 63 -4.95 15.58 0.32
CA PHE A 63 -4.29 16.87 0.18
C PHE A 63 -3.07 17.00 1.09
N ASP A 64 -3.17 16.59 2.35
CA ASP A 64 -2.09 16.68 3.32
C ASP A 64 -1.00 15.64 3.04
N THR A 65 -1.38 14.42 2.64
CA THR A 65 -0.43 13.35 2.29
C THR A 65 0.37 13.68 1.04
N PHE A 66 -0.29 14.21 -0.01
CA PHE A 66 0.34 14.48 -1.30
C PHE A 66 0.68 15.95 -1.52
N ARG A 67 0.76 16.75 -0.45
CA ARG A 67 1.05 18.17 -0.51
C ARG A 67 2.45 18.45 -1.06
N CYS A 68 2.51 19.25 -2.11
CA CYS A 68 3.70 19.84 -2.70
C CYS A 68 3.62 21.38 -2.62
N VAL A 69 4.75 22.05 -2.86
CA VAL A 69 4.79 23.52 -3.02
C VAL A 69 5.01 23.83 -4.50
N SER A 70 4.03 24.46 -5.15
CA SER A 70 4.19 24.91 -6.53
C SER A 70 5.24 26.02 -6.59
N SER A 71 6.33 25.77 -7.30
CA SER A 71 7.42 26.74 -7.53
C SER A 71 7.12 27.64 -8.73
N ASN A 72 5.87 28.08 -8.90
CA ASN A 72 5.53 28.97 -9.99
C ASN A 72 5.84 30.42 -9.58
N ARG A 73 6.87 31.03 -10.20
CA ARG A 73 7.45 32.35 -9.84
C ARG A 73 6.46 33.53 -9.74
N LYS A 74 5.20 33.35 -10.16
CA LYS A 74 4.14 34.38 -10.17
C LYS A 74 3.03 34.15 -9.13
N GLN A 75 2.94 32.98 -8.51
CA GLN A 75 1.96 32.70 -7.46
C GLN A 75 2.69 32.55 -6.13
N LYS A 76 2.10 33.09 -5.05
CA LYS A 76 2.48 32.75 -3.67
C LYS A 76 2.62 31.23 -3.55
N ASN A 77 3.55 30.75 -2.70
CA ASN A 77 3.68 29.35 -2.29
C ASN A 77 2.32 28.80 -1.84
N THR A 78 1.54 28.32 -2.80
CA THR A 78 0.21 27.79 -2.59
C THR A 78 0.39 26.28 -2.56
N PRO A 79 -0.10 25.62 -1.50
CA PRO A 79 -0.02 24.18 -1.44
C PRO A 79 -0.87 23.58 -2.56
N CYS A 80 -0.32 22.59 -3.23
CA CYS A 80 -0.97 21.86 -4.30
C CYS A 80 -0.67 20.37 -4.18
N VAL A 81 -1.45 19.54 -4.86
CA VAL A 81 -1.17 18.11 -5.03
C VAL A 81 -0.74 17.88 -6.47
N ASP A 82 0.36 17.17 -6.67
CA ASP A 82 0.71 16.67 -8.00
C ASP A 82 -0.18 15.47 -8.32
N LEU A 83 -1.04 15.63 -9.33
CA LEU A 83 -1.98 14.60 -9.75
C LEU A 83 -1.27 13.35 -10.30
N VAL A 84 -0.11 13.50 -10.95
CA VAL A 84 0.65 12.35 -11.46
C VAL A 84 1.09 11.48 -10.29
N THR A 85 1.76 12.06 -9.29
CA THR A 85 2.15 11.37 -8.05
C THR A 85 0.97 10.69 -7.35
N LEU A 86 -0.18 11.37 -7.23
CA LEU A 86 -1.35 10.76 -6.60
C LEU A 86 -1.85 9.54 -7.41
N LEU A 87 -2.02 9.69 -8.73
CA LEU A 87 -2.59 8.65 -9.58
C LEU A 87 -1.66 7.46 -9.76
N THR A 88 -0.35 7.67 -9.94
CA THR A 88 0.63 6.57 -10.05
C THR A 88 0.68 5.75 -8.77
N THR A 89 0.72 6.42 -7.61
CA THR A 89 0.75 5.77 -6.29
C THR A 89 -0.54 5.00 -6.01
N ALA A 90 -1.69 5.63 -6.25
CA ALA A 90 -2.97 4.98 -6.05
C ALA A 90 -3.16 3.78 -7.00
N ALA A 91 -2.71 3.89 -8.26
CA ALA A 91 -2.74 2.77 -9.20
C ALA A 91 -1.87 1.59 -8.74
N MET A 92 -0.74 1.86 -8.08
CA MET A 92 0.10 0.78 -7.54
C MET A 92 -0.55 0.04 -6.39
N LEU A 93 -1.20 0.79 -5.51
CA LEU A 93 -1.91 0.24 -4.37
C LEU A 93 -3.26 -0.36 -4.74
N ALA A 94 -3.87 0.03 -5.86
CA ALA A 94 -5.18 -0.46 -6.27
C ALA A 94 -5.24 -2.00 -6.39
N GLN A 95 -6.41 -2.55 -6.06
CA GLN A 95 -6.73 -3.95 -6.30
C GLN A 95 -6.98 -4.19 -7.79
N GLY A 96 -6.61 -5.37 -8.28
CA GLY A 96 -6.83 -5.79 -9.65
C GLY A 96 -5.58 -6.31 -10.35
N PRO A 97 -5.73 -6.76 -11.61
CA PRO A 97 -4.63 -7.31 -12.39
C PRO A 97 -3.51 -6.29 -12.60
N LEU A 98 -2.25 -6.72 -12.45
CA LEU A 98 -1.09 -5.86 -12.67
C LEU A 98 -1.11 -5.21 -14.05
N ALA A 99 -1.52 -5.94 -15.09
CA ALA A 99 -1.58 -5.44 -16.45
C ALA A 99 -2.54 -4.25 -16.61
N ASP A 100 -3.67 -4.22 -15.89
CA ASP A 100 -4.61 -3.09 -15.95
C ASP A 100 -4.04 -1.86 -15.24
N LYS A 101 -3.40 -2.07 -14.08
CA LYS A 101 -2.74 -1.00 -13.30
C LYS A 101 -1.59 -0.38 -14.08
N VAL A 102 -0.76 -1.22 -14.70
CA VAL A 102 0.37 -0.79 -15.54
C VAL A 102 -0.14 -0.07 -16.79
N ARG A 103 -1.25 -0.52 -17.40
CA ARG A 103 -1.85 0.17 -18.55
C ARG A 103 -2.36 1.57 -18.19
N PHE A 104 -3.01 1.69 -17.04
CA PHE A 104 -3.46 3.00 -16.55
C PHE A 104 -2.26 3.94 -16.32
N VAL A 105 -1.19 3.47 -15.69
CA VAL A 105 0.02 4.27 -15.47
C VAL A 105 0.67 4.66 -16.80
N PHE A 106 0.73 3.74 -17.76
CA PHE A 106 1.25 4.00 -19.11
C PHE A 106 0.47 5.15 -19.79
N GLN A 107 -0.87 5.09 -19.79
CA GLN A 107 -1.75 6.12 -20.36
C GLN A 107 -1.74 7.47 -19.61
N LEU A 108 -1.23 7.48 -18.38
CA LEU A 108 -1.11 8.69 -17.58
C LEU A 108 0.10 9.52 -18.00
N VAL A 109 1.20 8.86 -18.39
CA VAL A 109 2.48 9.51 -18.73
C VAL A 109 2.78 9.57 -20.21
N ASP A 110 2.06 8.82 -21.04
CA ASP A 110 2.00 9.06 -22.47
C ASP A 110 1.27 10.41 -22.70
N LEU A 111 2.06 11.49 -22.73
CA LEU A 111 1.58 12.86 -22.85
C LEU A 111 1.42 13.30 -24.31
N ASP A 112 2.07 12.61 -25.25
CA ASP A 112 2.13 12.99 -26.67
C ASP A 112 1.21 12.15 -27.58
N ILE A 113 0.50 11.13 -27.03
CA ILE A 113 -0.45 10.26 -27.76
C ILE A 113 0.28 9.39 -28.80
N GLU A 114 1.59 9.21 -28.65
CA GLU A 114 2.35 8.33 -29.53
C GLU A 114 2.27 6.85 -29.12
N ASP A 115 1.52 6.51 -28.06
CA ASP A 115 1.34 5.16 -27.51
C ASP A 115 2.68 4.51 -27.08
N ASP A 116 3.71 5.33 -26.85
CA ASP A 116 5.07 4.95 -26.48
C ASP A 116 5.61 5.89 -25.40
N ILE A 117 6.47 5.38 -24.50
CA ILE A 117 7.10 6.21 -23.46
C ILE A 117 8.59 6.44 -23.76
N VAL A 118 9.06 7.67 -23.54
CA VAL A 118 10.50 8.00 -23.55
C VAL A 118 11.13 7.83 -22.17
N GLU A 119 12.46 7.80 -22.11
CA GLU A 119 13.22 7.61 -20.85
C GLU A 119 12.82 8.61 -19.76
N ALA A 120 12.63 9.88 -20.13
CA ALA A 120 12.24 10.94 -19.20
C ALA A 120 10.83 10.71 -18.60
N GLU A 121 9.89 10.17 -19.39
CA GLU A 121 8.54 9.85 -18.91
C GLU A 121 8.57 8.64 -17.98
N LEU A 122 9.39 7.64 -18.29
CA LEU A 122 9.60 6.51 -17.39
C LEU A 122 10.24 6.95 -16.06
N ALA A 123 11.24 7.83 -16.11
CA ALA A 123 11.85 8.42 -14.92
C ALA A 123 10.82 9.18 -14.07
N LEU A 124 9.89 9.90 -14.70
CA LEU A 124 8.78 10.56 -14.02
C LEU A 124 7.86 9.52 -13.33
N VAL A 125 7.50 8.42 -13.99
CA VAL A 125 6.71 7.34 -13.35
C VAL A 125 7.42 6.79 -12.12
N ILE A 126 8.72 6.50 -12.26
CA ILE A 126 9.52 5.89 -11.19
C ILE A 126 9.62 6.84 -9.99
N SER A 127 10.04 8.08 -10.23
CA SER A 127 10.19 9.09 -9.17
C SER A 127 8.87 9.40 -8.47
N THR A 128 7.79 9.64 -9.21
CA THR A 128 6.48 9.97 -8.63
C THR A 128 5.87 8.80 -7.85
N CYS A 129 6.05 7.56 -8.34
CA CYS A 129 5.63 6.37 -7.62
C CYS A 129 6.41 6.20 -6.31
N CYS A 130 7.75 6.32 -6.35
CA CYS A 130 8.58 6.24 -5.16
C CYS A 130 8.25 7.34 -4.15
N ASP A 131 8.11 8.59 -4.59
CA ASP A 131 7.77 9.73 -3.74
C ASP A 131 6.40 9.54 -3.07
N GLY A 132 5.38 9.11 -3.81
CA GLY A 132 4.07 8.87 -3.21
C GLY A 132 4.03 7.67 -2.26
N LEU A 133 4.76 6.58 -2.56
CA LEU A 133 4.91 5.46 -1.61
C LEU A 133 5.70 5.87 -0.35
N TYR A 134 6.70 6.74 -0.50
CA TYR A 134 7.44 7.33 0.61
C TYR A 134 6.55 8.20 1.50
N ARG A 135 5.70 9.06 0.91
CA ARG A 135 4.72 9.89 1.65
C ARG A 135 3.70 9.07 2.43
N LEU A 136 3.37 7.88 1.93
CA LEU A 136 2.55 6.90 2.65
C LEU A 136 3.31 6.11 3.72
N GLY A 137 4.62 6.35 3.87
CA GLY A 137 5.50 5.64 4.80
C GLY A 137 5.74 4.17 4.42
N LEU A 138 5.57 3.80 3.15
CA LEU A 138 5.79 2.45 2.64
C LEU A 138 7.21 2.21 2.15
N LEU A 139 7.95 3.30 1.90
CA LEU A 139 9.38 3.30 1.59
C LEU A 139 10.14 4.03 2.69
N GLU A 140 11.39 3.61 2.92
CA GLU A 140 12.30 4.26 3.87
C GLU A 140 13.00 5.45 3.19
N ASP A 141 13.62 6.35 3.97
CA ASP A 141 14.28 7.57 3.45
C ASP A 141 15.33 7.29 2.35
N GLY A 142 15.96 6.11 2.37
CA GLY A 142 16.96 5.70 1.35
C GLY A 142 16.36 5.07 0.09
N ASP A 143 15.07 4.74 0.10
CA ASP A 143 14.35 4.13 -1.03
C ASP A 143 13.62 5.19 -1.89
N ASN A 144 13.57 6.45 -1.44
CA ASN A 144 13.00 7.54 -2.24
C ASN A 144 14.01 7.98 -3.32
N LEU A 145 13.62 7.83 -4.57
CA LEU A 145 14.51 8.10 -5.70
C LEU A 145 14.45 9.58 -6.09
N SER A 146 15.62 10.24 -6.12
CA SER A 146 15.72 11.56 -6.75
C SER A 146 15.45 11.44 -8.25
N GLU A 147 15.18 12.57 -8.91
CA GLU A 147 15.00 12.60 -10.37
C GLU A 147 16.19 12.00 -11.13
N MET A 148 17.41 12.24 -10.65
CA MET A 148 18.64 11.69 -11.23
C MET A 148 18.75 10.18 -11.03
N ASP A 149 18.37 9.67 -9.84
CA ASP A 149 18.37 8.23 -9.58
C ASP A 149 17.28 7.54 -10.40
N ALA A 150 16.12 8.17 -10.53
CA ALA A 150 15.02 7.66 -11.34
C ALA A 150 15.39 7.59 -12.83
N LEU A 151 16.14 8.56 -13.35
CA LEU A 151 16.66 8.52 -14.72
C LEU A 151 17.65 7.37 -14.92
N SER A 152 18.53 7.13 -13.95
CA SER A 152 19.43 5.96 -13.98
C SER A 152 18.64 4.64 -14.02
N VAL A 153 17.58 4.52 -13.20
CA VAL A 153 16.70 3.34 -13.23
C VAL A 153 15.93 3.22 -14.54
N ALA A 154 15.51 4.33 -15.14
CA ALA A 154 14.87 4.34 -16.45
C ALA A 154 15.84 3.85 -17.54
N TYR A 155 17.09 4.31 -17.53
CA TYR A 155 18.13 3.83 -18.44
C TYR A 155 18.34 2.30 -18.33
N GLU A 156 18.46 1.79 -17.10
CA GLU A 156 18.52 0.33 -16.85
C GLU A 156 17.27 -0.42 -17.39
N ALA A 157 16.10 0.21 -17.33
CA ALA A 157 14.87 -0.38 -17.83
C ALA A 157 14.85 -0.48 -19.36
N PHE A 158 15.34 0.55 -20.06
CA PHE A 158 15.48 0.58 -21.52
C PHE A 158 16.50 -0.47 -21.99
N ASP A 159 17.65 -0.54 -21.33
CA ASP A 159 18.67 -1.58 -21.60
C ASP A 159 18.10 -3.00 -21.38
N PHE A 160 17.32 -3.21 -20.32
CA PHE A 160 16.69 -4.51 -20.05
C PHE A 160 15.71 -4.98 -21.15
N VAL A 161 15.05 -4.04 -21.82
CA VAL A 161 14.15 -4.36 -22.95
C VAL A 161 14.85 -4.31 -24.30
N GLU A 162 16.18 -4.14 -24.31
CA GLU A 162 17.03 -4.13 -25.51
C GLU A 162 16.70 -2.97 -26.47
N LEU A 163 16.41 -1.78 -25.93
CA LEU A 163 16.21 -0.55 -26.72
C LEU A 163 17.53 0.23 -26.88
N GLU A 164 17.72 0.88 -28.02
CA GLU A 164 18.85 1.79 -28.25
C GLU A 164 18.55 3.19 -27.68
N ASP A 165 19.61 4.00 -27.47
CA ASP A 165 19.48 5.36 -26.96
C ASP A 165 18.59 6.21 -27.89
N GLY A 166 17.49 6.75 -27.34
CA GLY A 166 16.53 7.57 -28.08
C GLY A 166 15.38 6.81 -28.74
N ASP A 167 15.37 5.48 -28.66
CA ASP A 167 14.18 4.70 -28.97
C ASP A 167 13.07 4.95 -27.93
N LYS A 168 11.85 4.54 -28.27
CA LYS A 168 10.70 4.62 -27.37
C LYS A 168 10.23 3.25 -26.93
N MET A 169 9.66 3.18 -25.74
CA MET A 169 9.19 1.94 -25.13
C MET A 169 7.68 1.77 -25.30
N THR A 170 7.29 0.73 -26.02
CA THR A 170 5.86 0.35 -26.16
C THR A 170 5.27 -0.16 -24.84
N PHE A 171 3.93 -0.19 -24.75
CA PHE A 171 3.23 -0.79 -23.59
C PHE A 171 3.69 -2.24 -23.29
N ALA A 172 3.92 -3.05 -24.32
CA ALA A 172 4.34 -4.44 -24.13
C ALA A 172 5.73 -4.54 -23.48
N MET A 173 6.65 -3.66 -23.86
CA MET A 173 7.99 -3.56 -23.28
C MET A 173 7.93 -3.02 -21.84
N PHE A 174 7.11 -2.00 -21.60
CA PHE A 174 6.90 -1.47 -20.25
C PHE A 174 6.33 -2.54 -19.30
N LEU A 175 5.33 -3.30 -19.76
CA LEU A 175 4.77 -4.41 -19.00
C LEU A 175 5.82 -5.52 -18.76
N LYS A 176 6.65 -5.84 -19.76
CA LYS A 176 7.78 -6.79 -19.60
C LYS A 176 8.71 -6.31 -18.49
N TRP A 177 9.08 -5.04 -18.47
CA TRP A 177 9.90 -4.47 -17.41
C TRP A 177 9.22 -4.55 -16.03
N CYS A 178 7.94 -4.18 -15.91
CA CYS A 178 7.20 -4.27 -14.64
C CYS A 178 7.13 -5.69 -14.08
N VAL A 179 7.02 -6.71 -14.94
CA VAL A 179 6.83 -8.11 -14.51
C VAL A 179 8.16 -8.82 -14.24
N PHE A 180 9.17 -8.59 -15.09
CA PHE A 180 10.36 -9.42 -15.12
C PHE A 180 11.62 -8.75 -14.58
N HIS A 181 11.69 -7.42 -14.56
CA HIS A 181 12.87 -6.73 -14.04
C HIS A 181 12.99 -6.93 -12.51
N PRO A 182 14.19 -7.19 -11.95
CA PRO A 182 14.34 -7.50 -10.54
C PRO A 182 13.83 -6.40 -9.60
N ARG A 183 14.08 -5.12 -9.92
CA ARG A 183 13.67 -3.98 -9.07
C ARG A 183 12.16 -3.82 -9.02
N SER A 184 11.49 -3.80 -10.17
CA SER A 184 10.03 -3.67 -10.26
C SER A 184 9.33 -4.84 -9.58
N LYS A 185 9.81 -6.06 -9.85
CA LYS A 185 9.31 -7.28 -9.21
C LYS A 185 9.47 -7.27 -7.69
N ALA A 186 10.59 -6.78 -7.18
CA ALA A 186 10.83 -6.66 -5.74
C ALA A 186 9.86 -5.65 -5.10
N LEU A 187 9.66 -4.49 -5.71
CA LEU A 187 8.72 -3.47 -5.23
C LEU A 187 7.28 -3.99 -5.21
N LEU A 188 6.81 -4.56 -6.32
CA LEU A 188 5.47 -5.14 -6.42
C LEU A 188 5.28 -6.30 -5.43
N GLY A 189 6.32 -7.10 -5.21
CA GLY A 189 6.33 -8.16 -4.20
C GLY A 189 6.21 -7.62 -2.77
N ARG A 190 6.93 -6.52 -2.43
CA ARG A 190 6.81 -5.84 -1.13
C ARG A 190 5.38 -5.34 -0.91
N ILE A 191 4.81 -4.63 -1.88
CA ILE A 191 3.44 -4.09 -1.79
C ILE A 191 2.42 -5.23 -1.65
N SER A 192 2.51 -6.28 -2.47
CA SER A 192 1.59 -7.43 -2.37
C SER A 192 1.70 -8.16 -1.03
N CYS A 193 2.91 -8.30 -0.49
CA CYS A 193 3.15 -8.91 0.81
C CYS A 193 2.51 -8.09 1.93
N LEU A 194 2.66 -6.76 1.89
CA LEU A 194 2.07 -5.85 2.86
C LEU A 194 0.56 -6.06 2.96
N PHE A 195 -0.18 -5.98 1.85
CA PHE A 195 -1.63 -6.20 1.85
C PHE A 195 -2.03 -7.61 2.32
N SER A 196 -1.28 -8.64 1.93
CA SER A 196 -1.53 -10.02 2.38
C SER A 196 -1.38 -10.17 3.90
N MET A 197 -0.35 -9.56 4.48
CA MET A 197 -0.15 -9.52 5.93
C MET A 197 -1.29 -8.76 6.63
N CYS A 198 -1.75 -7.66 6.04
CA CYS A 198 -2.87 -6.89 6.58
C CYS A 198 -4.17 -7.69 6.66
N ASP A 199 -4.46 -8.47 5.62
CA ASP A 199 -5.66 -9.30 5.57
C ASP A 199 -5.58 -10.42 6.58
N ALA A 200 -4.41 -11.05 6.74
CA ALA A 200 -4.19 -12.04 7.79
C ALA A 200 -4.38 -11.44 9.19
N VAL A 201 -3.81 -10.26 9.48
CA VAL A 201 -3.98 -9.59 10.79
C VAL A 201 -5.43 -9.21 11.05
N ARG A 202 -6.16 -8.75 10.03
CA ARG A 202 -7.59 -8.44 10.15
C ARG A 202 -8.40 -9.69 10.48
N ILE A 203 -8.18 -10.78 9.74
CA ILE A 203 -8.86 -12.06 10.01
C ILE A 203 -8.56 -12.55 11.43
N MET A 204 -7.31 -12.42 11.89
CA MET A 204 -6.93 -12.76 13.26
C MET A 204 -7.63 -11.87 14.30
N LYS A 205 -7.76 -10.57 14.04
CA LYS A 205 -8.46 -9.62 14.92
C LYS A 205 -9.96 -9.95 14.99
N GLU A 206 -10.60 -10.18 13.86
CA GLU A 206 -12.02 -10.55 13.78
C GLU A 206 -12.28 -11.88 14.51
N ALA A 207 -11.43 -12.88 14.29
CA ALA A 207 -11.52 -14.16 14.99
C ALA A 207 -11.31 -14.01 16.52
N LEU A 208 -10.43 -13.12 16.94
CA LEU A 208 -10.21 -12.82 18.36
C LEU A 208 -11.42 -12.10 18.97
N GLU A 209 -11.98 -11.11 18.29
CA GLU A 209 -13.18 -10.40 18.73
C GLU A 209 -14.38 -11.33 18.83
N GLU A 210 -14.57 -12.21 17.84
CA GLU A 210 -15.60 -13.25 17.89
C GLU A 210 -15.40 -14.22 19.06
N ARG A 211 -14.16 -14.66 19.33
CA ARG A 211 -13.85 -15.51 20.50
C ARG A 211 -14.12 -14.78 21.82
N VAL A 212 -13.75 -13.50 21.93
CA VAL A 212 -14.02 -12.68 23.12
C VAL A 212 -15.53 -12.54 23.35
N GLU A 213 -16.30 -12.31 22.28
CA GLU A 213 -17.75 -12.17 22.37
C GLU A 213 -18.43 -13.50 22.73
N ARG A 214 -17.98 -14.62 22.17
CA ARG A 214 -18.44 -15.95 22.59
C ARG A 214 -18.10 -16.24 24.06
N LEU A 215 -16.94 -15.83 24.55
CA LEU A 215 -16.55 -15.99 25.95
C LEU A 215 -17.39 -15.13 26.90
N LYS A 216 -17.77 -13.92 26.50
CA LYS A 216 -18.69 -13.07 27.26
C LYS A 216 -20.11 -13.65 27.32
N ASN A 217 -20.55 -14.28 26.24
CA ASN A 217 -21.87 -14.88 26.11
C ASN A 217 -21.94 -16.34 26.61
N ALA A 218 -20.80 -16.96 26.92
CA ALA A 218 -20.73 -18.27 27.53
C ALA A 218 -21.06 -18.16 29.04
N GLU A 219 -22.35 -18.31 29.37
CA GLU A 219 -22.86 -18.44 30.74
C GLU A 219 -22.12 -19.53 31.57
N THR A 220 -21.45 -20.46 30.90
CA THR A 220 -20.73 -21.60 31.49
C THR A 220 -19.52 -21.21 32.35
N PHE A 221 -18.87 -20.07 32.09
CA PHE A 221 -17.73 -19.60 32.90
C PHE A 221 -18.15 -18.76 34.12
N LEU A 222 -19.35 -18.17 34.09
CA LEU A 222 -19.91 -17.46 35.24
C LEU A 222 -20.38 -18.44 36.32
N TYR A 223 -20.93 -19.60 35.92
CA TYR A 223 -21.43 -20.62 36.85
C TYR A 223 -20.34 -21.43 37.57
N PHE A 224 -19.09 -21.48 37.07
CA PHE A 224 -18.01 -22.21 37.74
C PHE A 224 -17.48 -21.49 38.99
N ASN A 225 -17.72 -20.18 39.13
CA ASN A 225 -17.39 -19.46 40.37
C ASN A 225 -18.43 -19.65 41.48
N ASP A 226 -19.66 -20.05 41.15
CA ASP A 226 -20.76 -20.23 42.13
C ASP A 226 -21.00 -21.70 42.53
N MET A 227 -20.42 -22.66 41.80
CA MET A 227 -20.50 -24.09 42.15
C MET A 227 -19.42 -24.47 43.17
N HIS A 228 -19.75 -24.24 44.44
CA HIS A 228 -19.30 -25.00 45.62
C HIS A 228 -17.92 -25.70 45.56
N PHE A 229 -16.90 -25.02 46.08
CA PHE A 229 -15.98 -25.71 46.98
C PHE A 229 -16.56 -25.62 48.39
N GLY A 230 -17.25 -26.70 48.78
CA GLY A 230 -17.59 -26.95 50.17
C GLY A 230 -16.35 -26.81 51.04
N SER A 231 -16.56 -26.31 52.26
CA SER A 231 -15.60 -26.18 53.34
C SER A 231 -14.50 -27.24 53.29
N LEU A 232 -13.23 -26.81 53.23
CA LEU A 232 -12.12 -27.44 53.95
C LEU A 232 -10.84 -26.60 53.83
N ASP A 233 -10.37 -26.20 55.01
CA ASP A 233 -9.03 -25.80 55.45
C ASP A 233 -8.39 -24.44 55.07
N GLU A 234 -7.83 -23.87 56.14
CA GLU A 234 -7.41 -22.50 56.40
C GLU A 234 -6.00 -22.15 55.89
N TYR A 235 -5.41 -22.93 54.96
CA TYR A 235 -4.00 -22.78 54.58
C TYR A 235 -3.67 -22.98 53.09
N ALA A 236 -4.59 -22.66 52.18
CA ALA A 236 -4.25 -22.59 50.75
C ALA A 236 -3.85 -21.15 50.39
N GLU A 237 -2.54 -20.90 50.29
CA GLU A 237 -2.01 -19.75 49.55
C GLU A 237 -2.77 -19.61 48.23
N ARG A 238 -3.28 -18.41 47.94
CA ARG A 238 -3.97 -18.10 46.69
C ARG A 238 -2.99 -18.20 45.52
N ILE A 239 -2.74 -19.41 45.04
CA ILE A 239 -2.10 -19.64 43.76
C ILE A 239 -3.15 -19.34 42.69
N ARG A 240 -3.05 -18.16 42.08
CA ARG A 240 -3.79 -17.85 40.84
C ARG A 240 -3.12 -18.59 39.70
N VAL A 241 -3.53 -19.83 39.44
CA VAL A 241 -3.15 -20.49 38.19
C VAL A 241 -4.19 -20.11 37.14
N VAL A 242 -3.78 -19.30 36.17
CA VAL A 242 -4.53 -19.13 34.92
C VAL A 242 -4.17 -20.33 34.05
N VAL A 243 -5.01 -21.37 34.07
CA VAL A 243 -4.91 -22.47 33.10
C VAL A 243 -5.91 -22.19 31.99
N GLY A 244 -5.43 -21.67 30.86
CA GLY A 244 -6.09 -21.76 29.57
C GLY A 244 -5.29 -22.71 28.66
N PRO A 245 -5.88 -23.34 27.64
CA PRO A 245 -5.14 -24.28 26.81
C PRO A 245 -4.27 -23.48 25.82
N ILE A 246 -2.99 -23.29 26.16
CA ILE A 246 -1.94 -23.05 25.18
C ILE A 246 -0.95 -24.20 25.30
N VAL A 247 -1.10 -25.20 24.44
CA VAL A 247 -0.04 -26.18 24.20
C VAL A 247 0.60 -25.82 22.85
N GLY A 248 1.63 -24.97 22.91
CA GLY A 248 2.44 -24.62 21.75
C GLY A 248 3.91 -24.68 22.12
N LYS A 249 4.72 -25.42 21.36
CA LYS A 249 6.15 -25.54 21.59
C LYS A 249 6.88 -24.60 20.64
N VAL A 250 7.50 -23.56 21.17
CA VAL A 250 8.25 -22.57 20.40
C VAL A 250 9.65 -23.10 20.12
N TRP A 251 10.07 -23.11 18.85
CA TRP A 251 11.45 -23.36 18.45
C TRP A 251 11.99 -22.16 17.68
N HIS A 252 13.31 -22.04 17.61
CA HIS A 252 14.04 -20.86 17.11
C HIS A 252 13.70 -20.42 15.65
N CYS A 253 12.92 -21.24 14.92
CA CYS A 253 12.53 -21.04 13.52
C CYS A 253 11.06 -21.43 13.19
N GLY A 254 10.14 -21.55 14.16
CA GLY A 254 8.74 -21.86 13.84
C GLY A 254 7.79 -21.88 15.03
N LEU A 255 6.51 -21.59 14.75
CA LEU A 255 5.40 -21.64 15.70
C LEU A 255 4.44 -22.76 15.26
N GLN A 256 4.15 -23.71 16.14
CA GLN A 256 3.15 -24.75 15.90
C GLN A 256 2.08 -24.63 16.98
N ILE A 257 0.87 -24.26 16.58
CA ILE A 257 -0.30 -24.13 17.44
C ILE A 257 -1.12 -25.40 17.29
N PHE A 258 -1.45 -26.06 18.41
CA PHE A 258 -2.38 -27.18 18.45
C PHE A 258 -3.71 -26.66 19.00
N ASP A 259 -4.78 -26.73 18.21
CA ASP A 259 -6.15 -26.52 18.68
C ASP A 259 -6.74 -27.89 19.06
N LEU A 260 -7.36 -28.00 20.24
CA LEU A 260 -7.76 -29.30 20.82
C LEU A 260 -9.18 -29.74 20.46
N ASP A 261 -9.96 -28.92 19.73
CA ASP A 261 -11.36 -29.25 19.39
C ASP A 261 -11.73 -29.11 17.90
N THR A 262 -10.77 -28.91 17.01
CA THR A 262 -11.02 -29.01 15.56
C THR A 262 -9.81 -29.59 14.82
N ASP A 263 -10.04 -30.58 13.96
CA ASP A 263 -9.05 -31.30 13.13
C ASP A 263 -8.32 -30.42 12.08
N TYR A 264 -8.22 -29.11 12.26
CA TYR A 264 -7.56 -28.19 11.33
C TYR A 264 -6.25 -27.67 11.89
N ILE A 265 -5.15 -28.27 11.43
CA ILE A 265 -3.80 -27.72 11.60
C ILE A 265 -3.66 -26.51 10.67
N ALA A 266 -3.81 -25.30 11.21
CA ALA A 266 -3.42 -24.08 10.52
C ALA A 266 -1.89 -23.88 10.64
N LEU A 267 -1.15 -24.20 9.59
CA LEU A 267 0.30 -24.05 9.54
C LEU A 267 0.63 -22.65 8.98
N LEU A 268 0.76 -21.65 9.86
CA LEU A 268 1.19 -20.31 9.47
C LEU A 268 2.72 -20.22 9.47
N VAL A 269 3.35 -20.40 8.30
CA VAL A 269 4.81 -20.21 8.15
C VAL A 269 5.09 -18.74 7.87
N CYS A 270 5.28 -17.94 8.91
CA CYS A 270 5.94 -16.64 8.78
C CYS A 270 7.46 -16.85 8.64
N ARG A 271 7.98 -16.86 7.41
CA ARG A 271 9.43 -16.74 7.14
C ARG A 271 9.87 -15.28 7.37
N LEU A 272 10.06 -14.91 8.64
CA LEU A 272 10.67 -13.63 9.04
C LEU A 272 12.19 -13.72 9.29
N LYS A 273 12.87 -14.72 8.70
CA LYS A 273 14.34 -14.84 8.73
C LYS A 273 14.91 -15.12 7.34
N ARG A 274 14.83 -14.12 6.46
CA ARG A 274 15.77 -13.98 5.32
C ARG A 274 15.87 -12.58 4.73
N LEU A 275 15.59 -11.54 5.54
CA LEU A 275 15.83 -10.14 5.15
C LEU A 275 17.10 -9.54 5.80
N GLU A 276 17.75 -10.23 6.74
CA GLU A 276 19.01 -9.76 7.35
C GLU A 276 20.31 -10.23 6.66
N LEU A 277 20.25 -10.76 5.42
CA LEU A 277 21.45 -11.24 4.72
C LEU A 277 21.58 -10.80 3.25
N MET A 278 20.85 -9.77 2.80
CA MET A 278 21.11 -9.15 1.48
C MET A 278 21.21 -7.61 1.49
N CYS A 279 21.27 -6.95 2.64
CA CYS A 279 21.69 -5.53 2.74
C CYS A 279 23.21 -5.39 2.97
N CYS A 280 24.00 -6.18 2.25
CA CYS A 280 25.45 -6.00 2.12
C CYS A 280 25.81 -6.07 0.64
N TRP A 281 25.41 -5.07 -0.14
CA TRP A 281 26.05 -4.78 -1.42
C TRP A 281 26.44 -3.30 -1.44
N LYS A 282 27.74 -3.09 -1.56
CA LYS A 282 28.41 -1.85 -1.96
C LYS A 282 28.06 -1.51 -3.40
#